data_AF-A0A401XNT3-F1
#
_entry.id   AF-A0A401XNT3-F1
#
_cell.length_a   1.000
_cell.length_b   1.000
_cell.length_c   1.000
_cell.angle_alpha   90.00
_cell.angle_beta   90.00
_cell.angle_gamma   90.00
#
_symmetry.space_group_name_H-M   'P 1'
#
loop_
_entity.id
_entity.type
_entity.pdbx_description
1 polymer ?
#
loop_
_entity_poly.entity_id
_entity_poly.type
_entity_poly.pdbx_seq_one_letter_code
_entity_poly.pdbx_strand_id
1 'polypeptide(L)'
;MIFRKLVTFSLFYLFLWSIEAQNVEIREFEIYFIYDSDKLTREARNQIDEWLFGKDRLRLVAVELIGHCDSLGNDEYNLDLSRRRAENTRLYLLSKGFELNDITIKYYGRTKPKYSNATEEGKAKNRRCEIIAEFVDASPGKTEERIADLPFETGQKYVLPNLHFIANQIVPHWYSLDVMNELLLVLLQRKGIRTEIQGHVCCNNDHRLSEARARYITQFLISNGVDAQRLQYKGFGNRRPVEKETNEETRMKNRRIEAFILNDSGEQVEVTDFKPVTEWTFELPDIRFFPAKNNMPPASRFNLKLIAADIEKSKSLQYTFYIKADNETLMRQRMAFVEKELSAEISAKQKFQVLPWEDIPANKYHILPDMYLVIKKIK
;
A
#
# COMPACT_ATOMS: atom_id res chain seq x y z
N MET A 1 -31.64 -41.80 45.21
CA MET A 1 -32.32 -40.57 44.76
C MET A 1 -31.24 -39.54 44.42
N ILE A 2 -31.20 -39.10 43.16
CA ILE A 2 -30.78 -37.75 42.72
C ILE A 2 -29.27 -37.48 42.47
N PHE A 3 -28.95 -37.48 41.16
CA PHE A 3 -28.08 -36.60 40.34
C PHE A 3 -26.62 -36.32 40.74
N ARG A 4 -25.61 -36.82 39.98
CA ARG A 4 -25.06 -36.35 38.68
C ARG A 4 -24.50 -34.91 38.69
N LYS A 5 -23.18 -34.78 38.55
CA LYS A 5 -22.52 -34.06 37.44
C LYS A 5 -21.05 -34.50 37.33
N LEU A 6 -20.75 -35.25 36.26
CA LEU A 6 -19.40 -35.47 35.77
C LEU A 6 -18.88 -34.15 35.21
N VAL A 7 -17.72 -33.69 35.68
CA VAL A 7 -16.93 -32.67 34.98
C VAL A 7 -16.05 -33.41 33.99
N THR A 8 -16.47 -33.44 32.73
CA THR A 8 -15.59 -33.79 31.61
C THR A 8 -14.65 -32.62 31.37
N PHE A 9 -13.37 -32.80 31.72
CA PHE A 9 -12.28 -31.93 31.27
C PHE A 9 -12.16 -32.11 29.75
N SER A 10 -12.87 -31.26 29.00
CA SER A 10 -12.68 -31.13 27.56
C SER A 10 -11.36 -30.39 27.35
N LEU A 11 -10.47 -31.00 26.57
CA LEU A 11 -9.24 -30.43 26.03
C LEU A 11 -9.57 -29.15 25.25
N PHE A 12 -9.68 -28.03 25.96
CA PHE A 12 -9.59 -26.71 25.39
C PHE A 12 -8.10 -26.47 25.17
N TYR A 13 -7.62 -26.82 23.96
CA TYR A 13 -6.38 -26.30 23.43
C TYR A 13 -6.54 -24.78 23.38
N LEU A 14 -6.15 -24.12 24.47
CA LEU A 14 -5.88 -22.70 24.51
C LEU A 14 -4.70 -22.48 23.57
N PHE A 15 -5.06 -22.14 22.34
CA PHE A 15 -4.21 -21.49 21.36
C PHE A 15 -3.70 -20.21 22.04
N LEU A 16 -2.61 -20.33 22.78
CA LEU A 16 -1.88 -19.21 23.34
C LEU A 16 -1.33 -18.45 22.13
N TRP A 17 -2.13 -17.48 21.71
CA TRP A 17 -1.74 -16.38 20.84
C TRP A 17 -0.38 -15.87 21.30
N SER A 18 0.66 -16.23 20.56
CA SER A 18 1.91 -15.48 20.62
C SER A 18 1.62 -14.17 19.91
N ILE A 19 1.19 -13.17 20.68
CA ILE A 19 1.16 -11.78 20.24
C ILE A 19 2.62 -11.35 20.13
N GLU A 20 3.22 -11.57 18.97
CA GLU A 20 4.45 -10.90 18.62
C GLU A 20 4.03 -9.47 18.22
N ALA A 21 4.08 -8.55 19.18
CA ALA A 21 3.72 -7.16 18.95
C ALA A 21 4.61 -6.62 17.82
N GLN A 22 4.00 -6.25 16.69
CA GLN A 22 4.73 -5.50 15.66
C GLN A 22 5.22 -4.21 16.29
N ASN A 23 6.52 -3.90 16.13
CA ASN A 23 7.10 -2.68 16.64
C ASN A 23 6.45 -1.48 15.93
N VAL A 24 5.52 -0.79 16.61
CA VAL A 24 4.98 0.49 16.16
C VAL A 24 5.98 1.58 16.54
N GLU A 25 6.45 2.31 15.54
CA GLU A 25 7.31 3.47 15.74
C GLU A 25 6.51 4.75 15.56
N ILE A 26 6.51 5.62 16.57
CA ILE A 26 5.87 6.93 16.49
C ILE A 26 6.95 7.97 16.20
N ARG A 27 6.78 8.74 15.14
CA ARG A 27 7.64 9.88 14.81
C ARG A 27 6.86 11.17 14.93
N GLU A 28 7.51 12.21 15.42
CA GLU A 28 6.97 13.56 15.46
C GLU A 28 7.78 14.47 14.52
N PHE A 29 7.07 15.37 13.84
CA PHE A 29 7.68 16.37 12.98
C PHE A 29 6.91 17.68 13.02
N GLU A 30 7.64 18.78 12.94
CA GLU A 30 7.04 20.11 12.95
C GLU A 30 7.22 20.76 11.59
N ILE A 31 6.11 21.25 11.04
CA ILE A 31 6.14 22.10 9.85
C ILE A 31 5.74 23.52 10.21
N TYR A 32 6.49 24.50 9.69
CA TYR A 32 6.31 25.91 10.03
C TYR A 32 5.63 26.69 8.91
N PHE A 33 4.90 27.73 9.31
CA PHE A 33 4.17 28.63 8.43
C PHE A 33 4.67 30.06 8.59
N ILE A 34 4.64 30.80 7.49
CA ILE A 34 4.89 32.24 7.53
C ILE A 34 3.74 32.96 8.25
N TYR A 35 3.99 34.21 8.64
CA TYR A 35 3.00 35.04 9.30
C TYR A 35 1.70 35.11 8.49
N ASP A 36 0.58 35.01 9.20
CA ASP A 36 -0.78 35.10 8.67
C ASP A 36 -1.11 34.18 7.48
N SER A 37 -0.43 33.03 7.41
CA SER A 37 -0.60 32.08 6.32
C SER A 37 -0.86 30.67 6.81
N ASP A 38 -1.70 29.97 6.07
CA ASP A 38 -1.97 28.53 6.12
C ASP A 38 -1.32 27.79 4.94
N LYS A 39 -0.67 28.48 4.02
CA LYS A 39 -0.08 27.87 2.82
C LYS A 39 1.26 27.22 3.15
N LEU A 40 1.40 25.94 2.78
CA LEU A 40 2.69 25.25 2.81
C LEU A 40 3.63 25.82 1.73
N THR A 41 4.81 26.25 2.15
CA THR A 41 5.89 26.64 1.23
C THR A 41 6.41 25.43 0.46
N ARG A 42 7.18 25.66 -0.61
CA ARG A 42 7.83 24.55 -1.32
C ARG A 42 8.84 23.84 -0.43
N GLU A 43 9.55 24.61 0.38
CA GLU A 43 10.56 24.14 1.32
C GLU A 43 9.91 23.27 2.40
N ALA A 44 8.78 23.70 2.98
CA ALA A 44 7.97 22.90 3.90
C ALA A 44 7.51 21.57 3.26
N ARG A 45 7.01 21.62 2.03
CA ARG A 45 6.60 20.43 1.28
C ARG A 45 7.74 19.43 1.08
N ASN A 46 8.94 19.91 0.77
CA ASN A 46 10.13 19.07 0.63
C ASN A 46 10.53 18.45 1.98
N GLN A 47 10.47 19.19 3.08
CA GLN A 47 10.79 18.67 4.41
C GLN A 47 9.81 17.57 4.84
N ILE A 48 8.50 17.74 4.57
CA ILE A 48 7.51 16.69 4.79
C ILE A 48 7.86 15.45 3.97
N ASP A 49 8.20 15.61 2.68
CA ASP A 49 8.59 14.48 1.84
C ASP A 49 9.83 13.75 2.40
N GLU A 50 10.88 14.47 2.77
CA GLU A 50 12.10 13.88 3.33
C GLU A 50 11.83 13.15 4.65
N TRP A 51 10.98 13.71 5.52
CA TRP A 51 10.64 13.09 6.78
C TRP A 51 9.77 11.83 6.62
N LEU A 52 8.82 11.85 5.67
CA LEU A 52 7.94 10.70 5.40
C LEU A 52 8.64 9.53 4.71
N PHE A 53 9.62 9.81 3.83
CA PHE A 53 10.32 8.82 3.01
C PHE A 53 11.77 8.60 3.46
N GLY A 54 12.05 8.77 4.76
CA GLY A 54 13.33 8.35 5.35
C GLY A 54 13.64 6.89 5.03
N LYS A 55 14.93 6.52 5.02
CA LYS A 55 15.52 5.25 4.52
C LYS A 55 15.14 3.98 5.30
N ASP A 56 13.99 3.94 5.96
CA ASP A 56 13.65 2.89 6.91
C ASP A 56 12.62 1.90 6.33
N ARG A 57 12.59 0.69 6.90
CA ARG A 57 11.66 -0.40 6.48
C ARG A 57 10.20 -0.15 6.86
N LEU A 58 9.94 1.02 7.42
CA LEU A 58 8.70 1.43 8.04
C LEU A 58 7.71 1.92 7.00
N ARG A 59 6.46 1.49 7.14
CA ARG A 59 5.33 2.02 6.39
C ARG A 59 4.58 2.97 7.30
N LEU A 60 4.21 4.15 6.79
CA LEU A 60 3.35 5.09 7.49
C LEU A 60 1.90 4.57 7.52
N VAL A 61 1.24 4.67 8.67
CA VAL A 61 -0.03 3.99 8.93
C VAL A 61 -1.11 4.85 9.55
N ALA A 62 -0.72 5.89 10.27
CA ALA A 62 -1.62 6.89 10.77
C ALA A 62 -0.86 8.19 10.92
N VAL A 63 -1.56 9.30 10.77
CA VAL A 63 -1.04 10.65 10.93
C VAL A 63 -2.03 11.45 11.75
N GLU A 64 -1.60 11.99 12.87
CA GLU A 64 -2.30 13.06 13.56
C GLU A 64 -1.64 14.40 13.22
N LEU A 65 -2.44 15.33 12.74
CA LEU A 65 -2.04 16.69 12.40
C LEU A 65 -2.59 17.67 13.43
N ILE A 66 -1.71 18.45 14.05
CA ILE A 66 -2.10 19.40 15.09
C ILE A 66 -1.70 20.81 14.70
N GLY A 67 -2.69 21.66 14.41
CA GLY A 67 -2.48 23.05 14.03
C GLY A 67 -2.29 24.00 15.23
N HIS A 68 -1.33 24.92 15.13
CA HIS A 68 -1.05 25.95 16.13
C HIS A 68 -0.85 27.35 15.52
N CYS A 69 -1.03 28.37 16.35
CA CYS A 69 -0.71 29.77 16.07
C CYS A 69 0.19 30.38 17.15
N ASP A 70 0.83 31.50 16.80
CA ASP A 70 1.49 32.37 17.78
C ASP A 70 0.47 33.22 18.56
N SER A 71 0.96 34.10 19.43
CA SER A 71 0.09 34.91 20.30
C SER A 71 -0.68 36.05 19.61
N LEU A 72 -0.38 36.38 18.35
CA LEU A 72 -0.95 37.53 17.65
C LEU A 72 -2.35 37.22 17.09
N GLY A 73 -3.23 38.23 17.06
CA GLY A 73 -4.61 38.07 16.61
C GLY A 73 -5.56 37.59 17.73
N ASN A 74 -6.86 37.54 17.43
CA ASN A 74 -7.88 37.09 18.39
C ASN A 74 -8.00 35.55 18.40
N ASP A 75 -8.68 35.01 19.43
CA ASP A 75 -8.78 33.57 19.63
C ASP A 75 -9.55 32.85 18.52
N GLU A 76 -10.68 33.40 18.08
CA GLU A 76 -11.51 32.82 17.01
C GLU A 76 -10.73 32.72 15.69
N TYR A 77 -10.06 33.82 15.33
CA TYR A 77 -9.21 33.88 14.16
C TYR A 77 -8.08 32.85 14.21
N ASN A 78 -7.39 32.75 15.34
CA ASN A 78 -6.29 31.81 15.50
C ASN A 78 -6.75 30.36 15.48
N LEU A 79 -7.92 30.07 16.07
CA LEU A 79 -8.49 28.74 16.04
C LEU A 79 -8.76 28.31 14.59
N ASP A 80 -9.39 29.18 13.79
CA ASP A 80 -9.68 28.91 12.38
C ASP A 80 -8.41 28.84 11.50
N LEU A 81 -7.43 29.71 11.73
CA LEU A 81 -6.14 29.69 11.02
C LEU A 81 -5.36 28.40 11.32
N SER A 82 -5.32 27.97 12.58
CA SER A 82 -4.66 26.73 12.97
C SER A 82 -5.32 25.49 12.36
N ARG A 83 -6.66 25.47 12.27
CA ARG A 83 -7.41 24.44 11.55
C ARG A 83 -7.04 24.40 10.07
N ARG A 84 -7.00 25.55 9.38
CA ARG A 84 -6.60 25.62 7.97
C ARG A 84 -5.17 25.14 7.71
N ARG A 85 -4.24 25.43 8.63
CA ARG A 85 -2.85 24.90 8.56
C ARG A 85 -2.83 23.38 8.58
N ALA A 86 -3.55 22.76 9.51
CA ALA A 86 -3.66 21.30 9.58
C ALA A 86 -4.36 20.72 8.34
N GLU A 87 -5.44 21.36 7.86
CA GLU A 87 -6.14 20.94 6.63
C GLU A 87 -5.27 21.07 5.37
N ASN A 88 -4.48 22.14 5.22
CA ASN A 88 -3.56 22.25 4.08
C ASN A 88 -2.44 21.22 4.13
N THR A 89 -1.94 20.89 5.34
CA THR A 89 -1.01 19.77 5.52
C THR A 89 -1.67 18.45 5.15
N ARG A 90 -2.92 18.22 5.57
CA ARG A 90 -3.70 17.04 5.16
C ARG A 90 -3.88 16.98 3.65
N LEU A 91 -4.34 18.05 3.00
CA LEU A 91 -4.49 18.11 1.54
C LEU A 91 -3.17 17.80 0.84
N TYR A 92 -2.05 18.25 1.40
CA TYR A 92 -0.74 17.89 0.89
C TYR A 92 -0.46 16.38 1.05
N LEU A 93 -0.70 15.79 2.21
CA LEU A 93 -0.56 14.33 2.40
C LEU A 93 -1.50 13.53 1.49
N LEU A 94 -2.76 13.94 1.33
CA LEU A 94 -3.68 13.32 0.37
C LEU A 94 -3.15 13.43 -1.07
N SER A 95 -2.54 14.56 -1.43
CA SER A 95 -1.86 14.71 -2.73
C SER A 95 -0.62 13.83 -2.86
N LYS A 96 -0.12 13.28 -1.75
CA LYS A 96 0.90 12.24 -1.68
C LYS A 96 0.26 10.87 -1.47
N GLY A 97 -0.96 10.63 -1.91
CA GLY A 97 -1.56 9.29 -1.92
C GLY A 97 -1.94 8.71 -0.55
N PHE A 98 -1.84 9.48 0.55
CA PHE A 98 -2.39 9.09 1.84
C PHE A 98 -3.92 9.08 1.80
N GLU A 99 -4.55 8.15 2.54
CA GLU A 99 -6.01 8.06 2.59
C GLU A 99 -6.59 8.97 3.69
N LEU A 100 -7.84 9.41 3.50
CA LEU A 100 -8.52 10.32 4.44
C LEU A 100 -8.63 9.74 5.85
N ASN A 101 -8.82 8.42 5.97
CA ASN A 101 -9.00 7.78 7.27
C ASN A 101 -7.69 7.54 8.03
N ASP A 102 -6.56 7.68 7.35
CA ASP A 102 -5.25 7.58 7.97
C ASP A 102 -4.84 8.92 8.62
N ILE A 103 -5.63 9.99 8.43
CA ILE A 103 -5.29 11.34 8.90
C ILE A 103 -6.35 11.89 9.86
N THR A 104 -5.96 12.13 11.11
CA THR A 104 -6.76 12.88 12.09
C THR A 104 -6.27 14.33 12.18
N ILE A 105 -7.19 15.27 12.41
CA ILE A 105 -6.86 16.69 12.58
C ILE A 105 -7.30 17.15 13.98
N LYS A 106 -6.39 17.84 14.66
CA LYS A 106 -6.64 18.66 15.84
C LYS A 106 -6.10 20.06 15.59
N TYR A 107 -6.61 21.03 16.33
CA TYR A 107 -6.17 22.42 16.24
C TYR A 107 -6.50 23.17 17.53
N TYR A 108 -5.59 24.04 17.94
CA TYR A 108 -5.65 24.69 19.25
C TYR A 108 -5.51 26.21 19.21
N GLY A 109 -5.42 26.80 18.01
CA GLY A 109 -5.10 28.22 17.85
C GLY A 109 -3.83 28.58 18.62
N ARG A 110 -3.89 29.64 19.40
CA ARG A 110 -2.77 30.14 20.22
C ARG A 110 -2.71 29.56 21.65
N THR A 111 -3.61 28.64 22.01
CA THR A 111 -3.81 28.18 23.40
C THR A 111 -2.78 27.16 23.88
N LYS A 112 -1.98 26.59 22.96
CA LYS A 112 -0.95 25.57 23.24
C LYS A 112 0.43 26.00 22.67
N PRO A 113 1.04 27.09 23.17
CA PRO A 113 2.37 27.50 22.72
C PRO A 113 3.44 26.50 23.22
N LYS A 114 4.35 26.11 22.32
CA LYS A 114 5.51 25.25 22.65
C LYS A 114 6.79 26.08 22.80
N TYR A 115 6.84 27.21 22.12
CA TYR A 115 7.96 28.15 22.13
C TYR A 115 7.54 29.50 22.75
N SER A 116 8.52 30.31 23.15
CA SER A 116 8.26 31.64 23.72
C SER A 116 7.56 32.55 22.70
N ASN A 117 6.54 33.30 23.14
CA ASN A 117 5.93 34.36 22.33
C ASN A 117 6.58 35.73 22.56
N ALA A 118 7.66 35.80 23.33
CA ALA A 118 8.35 37.06 23.64
C ALA A 118 9.27 37.53 22.49
N THR A 119 9.71 36.63 21.60
CA THR A 119 10.57 36.95 20.44
C THR A 119 9.91 36.53 19.14
N GLU A 120 10.30 37.14 18.01
CA GLU A 120 9.73 36.80 16.71
C GLU A 120 10.13 35.38 16.28
N GLU A 121 11.32 34.92 16.63
CA GLU A 121 11.78 33.56 16.35
C GLU A 121 10.90 32.52 17.06
N GLY A 122 10.53 32.79 18.32
CA GLY A 122 9.66 31.91 19.08
C GLY A 122 8.21 31.94 18.55
N LYS A 123 7.70 33.11 18.14
CA LYS A 123 6.42 33.21 17.42
C LYS A 123 6.44 32.44 16.11
N ALA A 124 7.50 32.55 15.32
CA ALA A 124 7.66 31.79 14.07
C ALA A 124 7.56 30.28 14.29
N LYS A 125 8.14 29.75 15.37
CA LYS A 125 8.03 28.34 15.72
C LYS A 125 6.65 27.95 16.28
N ASN A 126 5.89 28.90 16.83
CA ASN A 126 4.51 28.65 17.24
C ASN A 126 3.52 28.65 16.07
N ARG A 127 3.86 29.28 14.94
CA ARG A 127 3.14 29.14 13.67
C ARG A 127 3.47 27.80 13.02
N ARG A 128 2.94 26.70 13.57
CA ARG A 128 3.29 25.34 13.16
C ARG A 128 2.09 24.42 12.97
N CYS A 129 2.33 23.32 12.28
CA CYS A 129 1.54 22.11 12.37
C CYS A 129 2.46 20.99 12.85
N GLU A 130 2.07 20.28 13.92
CA GLU A 130 2.75 19.06 14.34
C GLU A 130 2.18 17.90 13.53
N ILE A 131 3.05 16.99 13.12
CA ILE A 131 2.73 15.77 12.38
C ILE A 131 3.22 14.62 13.24
N ILE A 132 2.28 13.89 13.83
CA ILE A 132 2.56 12.70 14.62
C ILE A 132 2.20 11.52 13.75
N ALA A 133 3.22 10.77 13.32
CA ALA A 133 3.09 9.68 12.40
C ALA A 133 3.34 8.35 13.11
N GLU A 134 2.40 7.43 12.98
CA GLU A 134 2.59 6.04 13.35
C GLU A 134 3.15 5.28 12.16
N PHE A 135 4.21 4.51 12.40
CA PHE A 135 4.84 3.64 11.44
C PHE A 135 4.84 2.19 11.93
N VAL A 136 4.69 1.25 11.01
CA VAL A 136 4.86 -0.18 11.30
C VAL A 136 5.89 -0.79 10.38
N ASP A 137 6.61 -1.81 10.85
CA ASP A 137 7.46 -2.61 9.99
C ASP A 137 6.60 -3.29 8.91
N ALA A 138 6.88 -3.00 7.65
CA ALA A 138 6.20 -3.63 6.51
C ALA A 138 6.74 -5.02 6.20
N SER A 139 7.70 -5.53 6.99
CA SER A 139 8.15 -6.90 6.91
C SER A 139 6.96 -7.83 7.12
N PRO A 140 6.70 -8.77 6.20
CA PRO A 140 5.65 -9.75 6.42
C PRO A 140 5.92 -10.44 7.76
N GLY A 141 4.91 -10.44 8.63
CA GLY A 141 4.91 -11.34 9.77
C GLY A 141 5.17 -12.74 9.23
N LYS A 142 6.06 -13.48 9.88
CA LYS A 142 6.27 -14.89 9.58
C LYS A 142 5.02 -15.68 9.98
N THR A 143 3.89 -15.48 9.32
CA THR A 143 2.85 -16.49 9.36
C THR A 143 3.38 -17.67 8.55
N GLU A 144 3.72 -18.75 9.25
CA GLU A 144 4.07 -20.05 8.68
C GLU A 144 2.89 -20.69 7.90
N GLU A 145 1.74 -20.05 7.90
CA GLU A 145 0.52 -20.51 7.23
C GLU A 145 0.67 -20.41 5.70
N ARG A 146 0.71 -21.57 5.06
CA ARG A 146 0.82 -21.74 3.62
C ARG A 146 -0.58 -21.89 3.02
N ILE A 147 -0.79 -21.32 1.84
CA ILE A 147 -2.03 -21.52 1.07
C ILE A 147 -2.29 -23.02 0.83
N ALA A 148 -1.23 -23.80 0.59
CA ALA A 148 -1.33 -25.24 0.37
C ALA A 148 -1.91 -26.02 1.56
N ASP A 149 -1.81 -25.48 2.78
CA ASP A 149 -2.30 -26.13 4.00
C ASP A 149 -3.77 -25.75 4.30
N LEU A 150 -4.37 -24.84 3.52
CA LEU A 150 -5.76 -24.42 3.68
C LEU A 150 -6.74 -25.50 3.19
N PRO A 151 -7.83 -25.77 3.93
CA PRO A 151 -8.74 -26.86 3.61
C PRO A 151 -9.60 -26.60 2.36
N PHE A 152 -9.90 -25.34 2.04
CA PHE A 152 -10.75 -24.93 0.91
C PHE A 152 -12.13 -25.63 0.86
N GLU A 153 -12.85 -25.56 1.97
CA GLU A 153 -14.21 -26.11 2.09
C GLU A 153 -15.22 -25.28 1.29
N THR A 154 -16.18 -25.96 0.64
CA THR A 154 -17.24 -25.31 -0.12
C THR A 154 -18.07 -24.38 0.77
N GLY A 155 -18.32 -23.16 0.29
CA GLY A 155 -19.04 -22.12 1.00
C GLY A 155 -18.22 -21.35 2.03
N GLN A 156 -16.93 -21.68 2.19
CA GLN A 156 -16.03 -20.96 3.11
C GLN A 156 -15.20 -19.90 2.39
N LYS A 157 -14.70 -18.96 3.19
CA LYS A 157 -13.78 -17.90 2.77
C LYS A 157 -12.45 -18.11 3.45
N TYR A 158 -11.39 -18.02 2.67
CA TYR A 158 -10.03 -18.11 3.16
C TYR A 158 -9.28 -16.84 2.82
N VAL A 159 -8.78 -16.15 3.84
CA VAL A 159 -7.84 -15.05 3.64
C VAL A 159 -6.55 -15.65 3.07
N LEU A 160 -6.05 -15.10 1.97
CA LEU A 160 -4.81 -15.57 1.35
C LEU A 160 -3.62 -14.97 2.12
N PRO A 161 -2.88 -15.77 2.91
CA PRO A 161 -1.80 -15.27 3.74
C PRO A 161 -0.70 -14.63 2.90
N ASN A 162 -0.17 -13.49 3.35
CA ASN A 162 0.95 -12.78 2.71
C ASN A 162 0.71 -12.32 1.27
N LEU A 163 -0.54 -12.26 0.81
CA LEU A 163 -0.93 -11.70 -0.49
C LEU A 163 -1.39 -10.25 -0.32
N HIS A 164 -0.44 -9.32 -0.35
CA HIS A 164 -0.64 -7.90 -0.10
C HIS A 164 -0.21 -7.05 -1.29
N PHE A 165 -0.72 -5.83 -1.35
CA PHE A 165 -0.45 -4.86 -2.41
C PHE A 165 0.14 -3.58 -1.85
N ILE A 166 1.01 -2.95 -2.66
CA ILE A 166 1.67 -1.69 -2.32
C ILE A 166 0.60 -0.58 -2.27
N ALA A 167 0.29 -0.11 -1.06
CA ALA A 167 -0.60 1.02 -0.76
C ALA A 167 -1.90 1.04 -1.58
N ASN A 168 -2.05 2.01 -2.49
CA ASN A 168 -3.24 2.19 -3.35
C ASN A 168 -3.04 1.67 -4.77
N GLN A 169 -2.14 0.71 -4.96
CA GLN A 169 -1.74 0.23 -6.28
C GLN A 169 -2.18 -1.21 -6.52
N ILE A 170 -2.20 -1.62 -7.80
CA ILE A 170 -2.40 -3.02 -8.20
C ILE A 170 -1.10 -3.84 -8.15
N VAL A 171 0.03 -3.21 -7.79
CA VAL A 171 1.33 -3.87 -7.68
C VAL A 171 1.40 -4.61 -6.35
N PRO A 172 1.53 -5.95 -6.34
CA PRO A 172 1.73 -6.74 -5.14
C PRO A 172 3.09 -6.43 -4.53
N HIS A 173 3.23 -6.61 -3.22
CA HIS A 173 4.55 -6.59 -2.59
C HIS A 173 5.43 -7.71 -3.17
N TRP A 174 6.75 -7.51 -3.17
CA TRP A 174 7.71 -8.48 -3.72
C TRP A 174 7.54 -9.91 -3.15
N TYR A 175 7.21 -10.04 -1.86
CA TYR A 175 7.01 -11.35 -1.22
C TYR A 175 5.71 -12.03 -1.67
N SER A 176 4.70 -11.24 -2.08
CA SER A 176 3.41 -11.75 -2.53
C SER A 176 3.48 -12.43 -3.91
N LEU A 177 4.55 -12.21 -4.67
CA LEU A 177 4.77 -12.86 -5.97
C LEU A 177 4.94 -14.38 -5.83
N ASP A 178 5.61 -14.84 -4.76
CA ASP A 178 5.78 -16.27 -4.48
C ASP A 178 4.48 -16.88 -3.93
N VAL A 179 3.73 -16.12 -3.14
CA VAL A 179 2.38 -16.52 -2.67
C VAL A 179 1.42 -16.72 -3.84
N MET A 180 1.50 -15.89 -4.88
CA MET A 180 0.71 -16.08 -6.11
C MET A 180 1.05 -17.40 -6.82
N ASN A 181 2.33 -17.78 -6.87
CA ASN A 181 2.75 -19.08 -7.42
C ASN A 181 2.23 -20.26 -6.58
N GLU A 182 2.18 -20.09 -5.25
CA GLU A 182 1.62 -21.11 -4.36
C GLU A 182 0.12 -21.30 -4.63
N LEU A 183 -0.65 -20.21 -4.70
CA LEU A 183 -2.07 -20.27 -5.06
C LEU A 183 -2.29 -20.93 -6.43
N LEU A 184 -1.44 -20.59 -7.41
CA LEU A 184 -1.47 -21.21 -8.73
C LEU A 184 -1.26 -22.73 -8.64
N LEU A 185 -0.23 -23.18 -7.92
CA LEU A 185 0.05 -24.60 -7.74
C LEU A 185 -1.14 -25.34 -7.10
N VAL A 186 -1.73 -24.77 -6.05
CA VAL A 186 -2.90 -25.35 -5.38
C VAL A 186 -4.08 -25.50 -6.34
N LEU A 187 -4.37 -24.49 -7.16
CA LEU A 187 -5.51 -24.52 -8.09
C LEU A 187 -5.27 -25.40 -9.31
N LEU A 188 -4.00 -25.61 -9.71
CA LEU A 188 -3.62 -26.59 -10.71
C LEU A 188 -3.73 -28.03 -10.18
N GLN A 189 -3.35 -28.27 -8.93
CA GLN A 189 -3.46 -29.57 -8.27
C GLN A 189 -4.92 -29.94 -7.97
N ARG A 190 -5.68 -29.02 -7.36
CA ARG A 190 -7.09 -29.25 -6.97
C ARG A 190 -8.02 -28.76 -8.07
N LYS A 191 -8.17 -29.54 -9.13
CA LYS A 191 -9.02 -29.19 -10.29
C LYS A 191 -10.50 -29.02 -9.96
N GLY A 192 -10.96 -29.63 -8.87
CA GLY A 192 -12.36 -29.53 -8.44
C GLY A 192 -12.77 -28.17 -7.91
N ILE A 193 -11.83 -27.35 -7.42
CA ILE A 193 -12.14 -26.05 -6.81
C ILE A 193 -12.65 -25.06 -7.85
N ARG A 194 -13.86 -24.52 -7.65
CA ARG A 194 -14.26 -23.24 -8.24
C ARG A 194 -14.24 -22.16 -7.17
N THR A 195 -13.67 -21.01 -7.47
CA THR A 195 -13.47 -19.95 -6.48
C THR A 195 -13.73 -18.55 -7.04
N GLU A 196 -14.31 -17.69 -6.19
CA GLU A 196 -14.37 -16.25 -6.39
C GLU A 196 -13.26 -15.59 -5.58
N ILE A 197 -12.31 -14.93 -6.26
CA ILE A 197 -11.26 -14.12 -5.64
C ILE A 197 -11.87 -12.78 -5.21
N GLN A 198 -11.86 -12.50 -3.92
CA GLN A 198 -12.48 -11.32 -3.33
C GLN A 198 -11.41 -10.32 -2.87
N GLY A 199 -11.50 -9.08 -3.36
CA GLY A 199 -10.61 -8.00 -2.96
C GLY A 199 -11.24 -7.08 -1.92
N HIS A 200 -10.45 -6.66 -0.94
CA HIS A 200 -10.87 -5.78 0.15
C HIS A 200 -9.87 -4.62 0.36
N VAL A 201 -10.37 -3.47 0.81
CA VAL A 201 -9.58 -2.29 1.21
C VAL A 201 -10.06 -1.79 2.58
N CYS A 202 -9.22 -1.11 3.34
CA CYS A 202 -9.56 -0.67 4.70
C CYS A 202 -10.45 0.58 4.72
N CYS A 203 -10.02 1.60 3.99
CA CYS A 203 -10.29 2.94 4.48
C CYS A 203 -11.28 3.68 3.57
N ASN A 204 -11.07 3.66 2.25
CA ASN A 204 -12.05 4.19 1.30
C ASN A 204 -12.95 3.08 0.74
N ASN A 205 -14.19 3.42 0.35
CA ASN A 205 -15.04 2.51 -0.44
C ASN A 205 -14.53 2.44 -1.89
N ASP A 206 -13.25 2.10 -2.06
CA ASP A 206 -12.60 1.97 -3.35
C ASP A 206 -12.87 0.57 -3.92
N HIS A 207 -14.10 0.44 -4.43
CA HIS A 207 -14.50 -0.75 -5.15
C HIS A 207 -13.61 -1.01 -6.36
N ARG A 208 -13.14 0.03 -7.04
CA ARG A 208 -12.38 -0.10 -8.28
C ARG A 208 -11.01 -0.71 -7.99
N LEU A 209 -10.31 -0.24 -6.96
CA LEU A 209 -9.01 -0.78 -6.57
C LEU A 209 -9.12 -2.22 -6.05
N SER A 210 -10.06 -2.49 -5.15
CA SER A 210 -10.29 -3.84 -4.64
C SER A 210 -10.64 -4.84 -5.75
N GLU A 211 -11.51 -4.44 -6.69
CA GLU A 211 -11.85 -5.24 -7.86
C GLU A 211 -10.66 -5.42 -8.82
N ALA A 212 -9.88 -4.36 -9.07
CA ALA A 212 -8.70 -4.43 -9.94
C ALA A 212 -7.64 -5.42 -9.41
N ARG A 213 -7.43 -5.47 -8.10
CA ARG A 213 -6.52 -6.41 -7.45
C ARG A 213 -6.99 -7.86 -7.57
N ALA A 214 -8.27 -8.10 -7.26
CA ALA A 214 -8.86 -9.42 -7.40
C ALA A 214 -8.82 -9.89 -8.87
N ARG A 215 -9.18 -9.00 -9.80
CA ARG A 215 -9.11 -9.24 -11.24
C ARG A 215 -7.69 -9.58 -11.70
N TYR A 216 -6.68 -8.86 -11.20
CA TYR A 216 -5.29 -9.11 -11.56
C TYR A 216 -4.86 -10.53 -11.16
N ILE A 217 -5.16 -10.96 -9.93
CA ILE A 217 -4.85 -12.31 -9.45
C ILE A 217 -5.57 -13.36 -10.30
N THR A 218 -6.87 -13.17 -10.58
CA THR A 218 -7.62 -14.08 -11.44
C THR A 218 -7.03 -14.16 -12.85
N GLN A 219 -6.65 -13.04 -13.46
CA GLN A 219 -6.01 -13.03 -14.77
C GLN A 219 -4.66 -13.74 -14.75
N PHE A 220 -3.87 -13.54 -13.69
CA PHE A 220 -2.61 -14.26 -13.48
C PHE A 220 -2.84 -15.78 -13.41
N LEU A 221 -3.85 -16.24 -12.68
CA LEU A 221 -4.16 -17.67 -12.58
C LEU A 221 -4.59 -18.25 -13.95
N ILE A 222 -5.45 -17.53 -14.67
CA ILE A 222 -5.94 -17.95 -16.00
C ILE A 222 -4.79 -18.01 -17.00
N SER A 223 -3.94 -16.97 -17.05
CA SER A 223 -2.83 -16.91 -18.00
C SER A 223 -1.79 -18.02 -17.77
N ASN A 224 -1.80 -18.64 -16.59
CA ASN A 224 -0.87 -19.70 -16.20
C ASN A 224 -1.55 -21.08 -16.06
N GLY A 225 -2.74 -21.26 -16.67
CA GLY A 225 -3.31 -22.58 -16.93
C GLY A 225 -4.46 -23.00 -16.02
N VAL A 226 -4.92 -22.15 -15.09
CA VAL A 226 -6.18 -22.42 -14.38
C VAL A 226 -7.35 -22.13 -15.31
N ASP A 227 -8.29 -23.07 -15.44
CA ASP A 227 -9.47 -22.91 -16.27
C ASP A 227 -10.30 -21.68 -15.83
N ALA A 228 -10.53 -20.77 -16.77
CA ALA A 228 -11.29 -19.54 -16.55
C ALA A 228 -12.72 -19.81 -16.05
N GLN A 229 -13.33 -20.94 -16.42
CA GLN A 229 -14.66 -21.31 -15.93
C GLN A 229 -14.70 -21.59 -14.43
N ARG A 230 -13.55 -21.86 -13.82
CA ARG A 230 -13.42 -22.11 -12.37
C ARG A 230 -13.21 -20.83 -11.56
N LEU A 231 -12.98 -19.70 -12.21
CA LEU A 231 -12.54 -18.49 -11.54
C LEU A 231 -13.52 -17.35 -11.75
N GLN A 232 -13.84 -16.67 -10.65
CA GLN A 232 -14.55 -15.40 -10.63
C GLN A 232 -13.74 -14.41 -9.80
N TYR A 233 -14.02 -13.11 -9.95
CA TYR A 233 -13.43 -12.09 -9.09
C TYR A 233 -14.46 -11.05 -8.69
N LYS A 234 -14.27 -10.44 -7.53
CA LYS A 234 -15.15 -9.38 -7.03
C LYS A 234 -14.42 -8.42 -6.10
N GLY A 235 -14.65 -7.12 -6.27
CA GLY A 235 -14.25 -6.11 -5.30
C GLY A 235 -15.33 -5.91 -4.23
N PHE A 236 -14.94 -5.72 -2.98
CA PHE A 236 -15.88 -5.36 -1.90
C PHE A 236 -15.62 -3.99 -1.30
N GLY A 237 -14.59 -3.26 -1.75
CA GLY A 237 -14.20 -2.02 -1.09
C GLY A 237 -13.89 -2.28 0.39
N ASN A 238 -14.36 -1.37 1.24
CA ASN A 238 -14.31 -1.47 2.70
C ASN A 238 -15.61 -2.01 3.32
N ARG A 239 -16.52 -2.60 2.53
CA ARG A 239 -17.86 -2.99 2.98
C ARG A 239 -17.92 -4.27 3.80
N ARG A 240 -16.80 -4.99 3.92
CA ARG A 240 -16.69 -6.29 4.62
C ARG A 240 -15.41 -6.37 5.45
N PRO A 241 -15.28 -5.56 6.51
CA PRO A 241 -14.15 -5.64 7.43
C PRO A 241 -14.20 -6.96 8.21
N VAL A 242 -13.05 -7.58 8.43
CA VAL A 242 -12.89 -8.76 9.30
C VAL A 242 -12.67 -8.33 10.74
N GLU A 243 -11.97 -7.22 10.93
CA GLU A 243 -11.69 -6.66 12.24
C GLU A 243 -12.05 -5.18 12.27
N LYS A 244 -12.43 -4.68 13.45
CA LYS A 244 -12.68 -3.25 13.64
C LYS A 244 -11.36 -2.50 13.52
N GLU A 245 -11.31 -1.49 12.66
CA GLU A 245 -10.11 -0.70 12.40
C GLU A 245 -9.78 0.23 13.58
N THR A 246 -8.98 -0.26 14.52
CA THR A 246 -8.52 0.50 15.69
C THR A 246 -7.05 0.91 15.57
N ASN A 247 -6.28 0.16 14.78
CA ASN A 247 -4.86 0.36 14.53
C ASN A 247 -4.49 -0.23 13.17
N GLU A 248 -3.23 -0.13 12.79
CA GLU A 248 -2.84 -0.62 11.48
C GLU A 248 -2.89 -2.12 11.26
N GLU A 249 -2.60 -2.91 12.29
CA GLU A 249 -2.68 -4.36 12.20
C GLU A 249 -4.09 -4.79 11.77
N THR A 250 -5.11 -4.19 12.39
CA THR A 250 -6.51 -4.41 12.04
C THR A 250 -6.85 -3.92 10.62
N ARG A 251 -6.25 -2.80 10.17
CA ARG A 251 -6.41 -2.31 8.78
C ARG A 251 -5.71 -3.21 7.76
N MET A 252 -4.56 -3.79 8.08
CA MET A 252 -3.87 -4.78 7.24
C MET A 252 -4.73 -6.02 7.05
N LYS A 253 -5.33 -6.54 8.12
CA LYS A 253 -6.30 -7.63 8.06
C LYS A 253 -7.51 -7.28 7.18
N ASN A 254 -7.87 -6.01 7.06
CA ASN A 254 -8.93 -5.56 6.15
C ASN A 254 -8.47 -5.31 4.70
N ARG A 255 -7.19 -5.01 4.45
CA ARG A 255 -6.59 -4.91 3.10
C ARG A 255 -6.07 -6.27 2.62
N ARG A 256 -7.01 -7.18 2.39
CA ARG A 256 -6.73 -8.58 2.09
C ARG A 256 -7.32 -9.02 0.76
N ILE A 257 -6.85 -10.17 0.32
CA ILE A 257 -7.51 -10.99 -0.69
C ILE A 257 -8.08 -12.23 -0.02
N GLU A 258 -9.30 -12.58 -0.35
CA GLU A 258 -9.91 -13.85 0.05
C GLU A 258 -10.17 -14.75 -1.17
N ALA A 259 -10.10 -16.05 -0.97
CA ALA A 259 -10.68 -17.03 -1.86
C ALA A 259 -12.01 -17.52 -1.26
N PHE A 260 -13.12 -17.21 -1.91
CA PHE A 260 -14.42 -17.81 -1.58
C PHE A 260 -14.63 -19.06 -2.43
N ILE A 261 -14.85 -20.20 -1.78
CA ILE A 261 -14.96 -21.48 -2.48
C ILE A 261 -16.41 -21.72 -2.85
N LEU A 262 -16.69 -21.61 -4.15
CA LEU A 262 -18.03 -21.76 -4.72
C LEU A 262 -18.46 -23.22 -4.70
N ASN A 263 -17.54 -24.11 -5.08
CA ASN A 263 -17.68 -25.56 -4.94
C ASN A 263 -16.29 -26.22 -5.03
N ASP A 264 -16.24 -27.49 -4.63
CA ASP A 264 -15.11 -28.37 -4.89
C ASP A 264 -15.66 -29.75 -5.27
N SER A 265 -15.35 -30.26 -6.47
CA SER A 265 -15.72 -31.63 -6.87
C SER A 265 -14.84 -32.70 -6.20
N GLY A 266 -13.79 -32.30 -5.49
CA GLY A 266 -12.78 -33.20 -4.91
C GLY A 266 -11.78 -33.73 -5.93
N GLU A 267 -11.86 -33.30 -7.20
CA GLU A 267 -10.93 -33.70 -8.24
C GLU A 267 -9.53 -33.11 -7.95
N GLN A 268 -8.55 -34.00 -7.84
CA GLN A 268 -7.14 -33.66 -7.64
C GLN A 268 -6.28 -34.33 -8.70
N VAL A 269 -5.21 -33.65 -9.10
CA VAL A 269 -4.25 -34.10 -10.10
C VAL A 269 -2.84 -33.81 -9.57
N GLU A 270 -1.94 -34.78 -9.77
CA GLU A 270 -0.53 -34.60 -9.47
C GLU A 270 0.10 -33.63 -10.49
N VAL A 271 0.83 -32.63 -10.01
CA VAL A 271 1.54 -31.66 -10.86
C VAL A 271 3.03 -31.91 -10.71
N THR A 272 3.60 -32.70 -11.62
CA THR A 272 5.00 -33.15 -11.57
C THR A 272 6.00 -32.13 -12.12
N ASP A 273 5.57 -31.30 -13.07
CA ASP A 273 6.43 -30.34 -13.78
C ASP A 273 5.99 -28.88 -13.57
N PHE A 274 5.62 -28.53 -12.34
CA PHE A 274 5.26 -27.15 -12.02
C PHE A 274 6.45 -26.22 -12.25
N LYS A 275 6.26 -25.25 -13.15
CA LYS A 275 7.22 -24.17 -13.37
C LYS A 275 6.66 -22.90 -12.74
N PRO A 276 7.22 -22.43 -11.61
CA PRO A 276 6.81 -21.17 -11.01
C PRO A 276 6.91 -20.04 -12.04
N VAL A 277 5.94 -19.14 -12.02
CA VAL A 277 6.02 -17.90 -12.77
C VAL A 277 7.18 -17.09 -12.22
N THR A 278 7.99 -16.58 -13.14
CA THR A 278 9.19 -15.79 -12.83
C THR A 278 9.15 -14.42 -13.47
N GLU A 279 8.07 -14.08 -14.18
CA GLU A 279 7.87 -12.79 -14.81
C GLU A 279 6.43 -12.32 -14.61
N TRP A 280 6.27 -11.09 -14.12
CA TRP A 280 4.97 -10.46 -13.86
C TRP A 280 4.92 -9.08 -14.50
N THR A 281 3.73 -8.66 -14.91
CA THR A 281 3.56 -7.43 -15.68
C THR A 281 2.41 -6.60 -15.13
N PHE A 282 2.61 -5.28 -15.02
CA PHE A 282 1.67 -4.35 -14.41
C PHE A 282 1.54 -3.07 -15.20
N GLU A 283 0.30 -2.68 -15.47
CA GLU A 283 -0.05 -1.33 -15.88
C GLU A 283 -0.06 -0.41 -14.65
N LEU A 284 0.56 0.77 -14.73
CA LEU A 284 0.62 1.73 -13.61
C LEU A 284 -0.25 2.97 -13.90
N PRO A 285 -1.58 2.86 -13.88
CA PRO A 285 -2.48 3.96 -14.23
C PRO A 285 -2.39 5.14 -13.24
N ASP A 286 -1.86 4.96 -12.04
CA ASP A 286 -1.75 6.03 -11.03
C ASP A 286 -0.39 6.74 -11.05
N ILE A 287 0.49 6.35 -11.97
CA ILE A 287 1.79 7.00 -12.20
C ILE A 287 1.78 7.59 -13.61
N ARG A 288 1.53 8.90 -13.69
CA ARG A 288 1.41 9.63 -14.95
C ARG A 288 2.34 10.84 -14.98
N PHE A 289 2.70 11.26 -16.18
CA PHE A 289 3.40 12.52 -16.40
C PHE A 289 2.41 13.65 -16.66
N PHE A 290 2.85 14.89 -16.47
CA PHE A 290 2.11 16.00 -17.04
C PHE A 290 2.13 15.93 -18.58
N PRO A 291 1.03 16.28 -19.28
CA PRO A 291 0.98 16.27 -20.74
C PRO A 291 2.14 17.09 -21.35
N ALA A 292 2.83 16.51 -22.33
CA ALA A 292 3.99 17.10 -23.00
C ALA A 292 5.15 17.54 -22.07
N LYS A 293 5.19 17.10 -20.80
CA LYS A 293 6.27 17.40 -19.86
C LYS A 293 6.96 16.12 -19.38
N ASN A 294 8.17 16.29 -18.87
CA ASN A 294 9.01 15.21 -18.36
C ASN A 294 8.84 14.93 -16.86
N ASN A 295 8.09 15.76 -16.14
CA ASN A 295 7.86 15.63 -14.71
C ASN A 295 6.45 15.10 -14.40
N MET A 296 6.28 14.61 -13.18
CA MET A 296 5.04 13.99 -12.69
C MET A 296 4.34 14.87 -11.65
N PRO A 297 3.01 14.74 -11.49
CA PRO A 297 2.31 15.25 -10.33
C PRO A 297 2.87 14.66 -9.02
N PRO A 298 2.75 15.37 -7.88
CA PRO A 298 3.22 14.88 -6.59
C PRO A 298 2.69 13.49 -6.21
N ALA A 299 1.43 13.18 -6.53
CA ALA A 299 0.80 11.89 -6.26
C ALA A 299 1.47 10.74 -7.01
N SER A 300 1.73 10.93 -8.31
CA SER A 300 2.41 9.92 -9.14
C SER A 300 3.86 9.71 -8.70
N ARG A 301 4.56 10.80 -8.33
CA ARG A 301 5.91 10.72 -7.77
C ARG A 301 5.95 9.94 -6.46
N PHE A 302 4.96 10.15 -5.58
CA PHE A 302 4.81 9.40 -4.34
C PHE A 302 4.56 7.91 -4.60
N ASN A 303 3.62 7.58 -5.48
CA ASN A 303 3.31 6.19 -5.82
C ASN A 303 4.55 5.47 -6.38
N LEU A 304 5.35 6.15 -7.20
CA LEU A 304 6.62 5.62 -7.69
C LEU A 304 7.61 5.35 -6.55
N LYS A 305 7.74 6.27 -5.58
CA LYS A 305 8.59 6.09 -4.39
C LYS A 305 8.15 4.89 -3.55
N LEU A 306 6.86 4.65 -3.39
CA LEU A 306 6.37 3.47 -2.67
C LEU A 306 6.76 2.16 -3.35
N ILE A 307 6.67 2.09 -4.69
CA ILE A 307 7.20 0.94 -5.44
C ILE A 307 8.71 0.83 -5.20
N ALA A 308 9.45 1.94 -5.31
CA ALA A 308 10.90 1.95 -5.15
C ALA A 308 11.35 1.45 -3.77
N ALA A 309 10.64 1.85 -2.70
CA ALA A 309 10.88 1.37 -1.35
C ALA A 309 10.63 -0.15 -1.20
N ASP A 310 9.67 -0.71 -1.93
CA ASP A 310 9.45 -2.16 -1.98
C ASP A 310 10.57 -2.88 -2.76
N ILE A 311 11.01 -2.30 -3.89
CA ILE A 311 12.14 -2.80 -4.69
C ILE A 311 13.42 -2.89 -3.86
N GLU A 312 13.70 -1.87 -3.05
CA GLU A 312 14.91 -1.84 -2.20
C GLU A 312 14.94 -3.02 -1.21
N LYS A 313 13.78 -3.45 -0.70
CA LYS A 313 13.66 -4.60 0.22
C LYS A 313 13.70 -5.94 -0.50
N SER A 314 13.31 -5.97 -1.77
CA SER A 314 13.22 -7.20 -2.53
C SER A 314 14.57 -7.89 -2.75
N LYS A 315 14.54 -9.23 -2.86
CA LYS A 315 15.70 -10.07 -3.14
C LYS A 315 15.45 -10.86 -4.41
N SER A 316 16.49 -11.05 -5.21
CA SER A 316 16.44 -11.89 -6.43
C SER A 316 15.35 -11.46 -7.43
N LEU A 317 15.06 -10.16 -7.53
CA LEU A 317 14.10 -9.60 -8.47
C LEU A 317 14.74 -8.43 -9.25
N GLN A 318 14.42 -8.36 -10.54
CA GLN A 318 14.74 -7.26 -11.45
C GLN A 318 13.46 -6.55 -11.87
N TYR A 319 13.49 -5.22 -11.89
CA TYR A 319 12.33 -4.38 -12.21
C TYR A 319 12.63 -3.57 -13.47
N THR A 320 11.76 -3.66 -14.47
CA THR A 320 11.89 -2.90 -15.72
C THR A 320 10.70 -1.98 -15.86
N PHE A 321 10.94 -0.68 -15.85
CA PHE A 321 9.92 0.34 -16.06
C PHE A 321 9.95 0.79 -17.53
N TYR A 322 8.85 0.62 -18.24
CA TYR A 322 8.69 1.08 -19.62
C TYR A 322 7.92 2.39 -19.62
N ILE A 323 8.46 3.39 -20.32
CA ILE A 323 8.00 4.78 -20.27
C ILE A 323 7.45 5.23 -21.61
N LYS A 324 6.19 5.66 -21.61
CA LYS A 324 5.52 6.21 -22.79
C LYS A 324 5.81 7.70 -22.97
N ALA A 325 6.04 8.11 -24.20
CA ALA A 325 6.11 9.51 -24.59
C ALA A 325 5.74 9.70 -26.07
N ASP A 326 5.35 10.93 -26.43
CA ASP A 326 4.88 11.25 -27.79
C ASP A 326 6.04 11.41 -28.79
N ASN A 327 7.27 11.60 -28.30
CA ASN A 327 8.47 11.72 -29.13
C ASN A 327 9.72 11.30 -28.34
N GLU A 328 10.80 10.99 -29.09
CA GLU A 328 12.06 10.47 -28.54
C GLU A 328 12.74 11.42 -27.54
N THR A 329 12.69 12.73 -27.77
CA THR A 329 13.30 13.71 -26.85
C THR A 329 12.58 13.70 -25.50
N LEU A 330 11.25 13.76 -25.51
CA LEU A 330 10.44 13.70 -24.31
C LEU A 330 10.58 12.35 -23.60
N MET A 331 10.68 11.25 -24.36
CA MET A 331 10.91 9.91 -23.84
C MET A 331 12.18 9.85 -23.01
N ARG A 332 13.32 10.26 -23.58
CA ARG A 332 14.61 10.29 -22.87
C ARG A 332 14.55 11.15 -21.61
N GLN A 333 13.88 12.29 -21.67
CA GLN A 333 13.71 13.17 -20.51
C GLN A 333 12.85 12.52 -19.40
N ARG A 334 11.76 11.84 -19.76
CA ARG A 334 10.89 11.12 -18.81
C ARG A 334 11.60 9.93 -18.20
N MET A 335 12.34 9.16 -18.99
CA MET A 335 13.17 8.05 -18.50
C MET A 335 14.20 8.53 -17.49
N ALA A 336 14.96 9.58 -17.82
CA ALA A 336 15.96 10.16 -16.92
C ALA A 336 15.32 10.70 -15.62
N PHE A 337 14.10 11.26 -15.69
CA PHE A 337 13.34 11.68 -14.52
C PHE A 337 13.01 10.47 -13.62
N VAL A 338 12.48 9.39 -14.18
CA VAL A 338 12.14 8.16 -13.44
C VAL A 338 13.38 7.52 -12.83
N GLU A 339 14.47 7.39 -13.59
CA GLU A 339 15.73 6.85 -13.08
C GLU A 339 16.26 7.63 -11.89
N LYS A 340 16.15 8.97 -11.93
CA LYS A 340 16.54 9.84 -10.83
C LYS A 340 15.68 9.59 -9.59
N GLU A 341 14.37 9.48 -9.74
CA GLU A 341 13.44 9.23 -8.64
C GLU A 341 13.68 7.84 -8.01
N LEU A 342 13.85 6.81 -8.84
CA LEU A 342 14.14 5.45 -8.38
C LEU A 342 15.52 5.36 -7.69
N SER A 343 16.54 6.01 -8.25
CA SER A 343 17.90 6.03 -7.67
C SER A 343 17.99 6.78 -6.34
N ALA A 344 16.99 7.60 -5.99
CA ALA A 344 16.93 8.27 -4.70
C ALA A 344 16.53 7.30 -3.56
N GLU A 345 15.78 6.25 -3.90
CA GLU A 345 15.23 5.28 -2.94
C GLU A 345 15.96 3.93 -2.97
N ILE A 346 16.55 3.55 -4.11
CA ILE A 346 17.14 2.23 -4.34
C ILE A 346 18.67 2.34 -4.36
N SER A 347 19.34 1.70 -3.38
CA SER A 347 20.80 1.73 -3.26
C SER A 347 21.48 0.90 -4.35
N ALA A 348 20.90 -0.27 -4.67
CA ALA A 348 21.45 -1.20 -5.66
C ALA A 348 20.85 -0.94 -7.05
N LYS A 349 21.50 -0.05 -7.83
CA LYS A 349 21.02 0.33 -9.17
C LYS A 349 20.78 -0.84 -10.12
N GLN A 350 21.47 -1.97 -9.97
CA GLN A 350 21.22 -3.16 -10.79
C GLN A 350 19.82 -3.78 -10.60
N LYS A 351 19.08 -3.40 -9.55
CA LYS A 351 17.73 -3.93 -9.29
C LYS A 351 16.70 -3.43 -10.28
N PHE A 352 16.91 -2.27 -10.89
CA PHE A 352 15.95 -1.71 -11.82
C PHE A 352 16.60 -1.19 -13.10
N GLN A 353 15.79 -1.07 -14.14
CA GLN A 353 16.14 -0.37 -15.36
C GLN A 353 14.91 0.35 -15.89
N VAL A 354 15.14 1.40 -16.68
CA VAL A 354 14.08 2.19 -17.31
C VAL A 354 14.29 2.12 -18.82
N LEU A 355 13.28 1.68 -19.54
CA LEU A 355 13.32 1.42 -20.98
C LEU A 355 12.21 2.22 -21.70
N PRO A 356 12.37 2.47 -23.01
CA PRO A 356 11.34 3.11 -23.82
C PRO A 356 10.14 2.16 -24.03
N TRP A 357 8.95 2.74 -24.25
CA TRP A 357 7.71 1.96 -24.40
C TRP A 357 7.75 0.93 -25.54
N GLU A 358 8.37 1.30 -26.65
CA GLU A 358 8.58 0.45 -27.82
C GLU A 358 9.35 -0.86 -27.53
N ASP A 359 10.09 -0.93 -26.42
CA ASP A 359 10.83 -2.14 -26.03
C ASP A 359 9.98 -3.14 -25.22
N ILE A 360 8.69 -2.85 -24.99
CA ILE A 360 7.79 -3.80 -24.34
C ILE A 360 7.70 -5.08 -25.19
N PRO A 361 7.95 -6.26 -24.61
CA PRO A 361 7.80 -7.54 -25.32
C PRO A 361 6.41 -7.63 -25.95
N ALA A 362 6.36 -7.84 -27.27
CA ALA A 362 5.15 -7.69 -28.08
C ALA A 362 3.96 -8.51 -27.57
N ASN A 363 2.76 -8.02 -27.89
CA ASN A 363 1.45 -8.68 -27.82
C ASN A 363 0.53 -8.39 -26.62
N LYS A 364 0.56 -7.19 -26.02
CA LYS A 364 -0.51 -6.79 -25.08
C LYS A 364 -0.88 -5.29 -25.15
N TYR A 365 -2.18 -5.04 -25.40
CA TYR A 365 -3.00 -3.88 -24.99
C TYR A 365 -3.28 -2.72 -25.97
N HIS A 366 -4.51 -2.17 -25.87
CA HIS A 366 -5.16 -1.25 -26.82
C HIS A 366 -5.34 0.20 -26.35
N ILE A 367 -5.14 0.53 -25.06
CA ILE A 367 -4.98 1.92 -24.58
C ILE A 367 -4.11 1.83 -23.33
N LEU A 368 -2.86 2.26 -23.45
CA LEU A 368 -1.84 1.99 -22.45
C LEU A 368 -1.53 3.22 -21.58
N PRO A 369 -1.36 3.04 -20.24
CA PRO A 369 -0.94 4.10 -19.32
C PRO A 369 0.43 4.67 -19.69
N ASP A 370 0.85 5.74 -19.01
CA ASP A 370 2.16 6.36 -19.23
C ASP A 370 3.34 5.47 -18.81
N MET A 371 3.10 4.50 -17.92
CA MET A 371 4.12 3.64 -17.35
C MET A 371 3.64 2.19 -17.20
N TYR A 372 4.54 1.27 -17.53
CA TYR A 372 4.34 -0.17 -17.40
C TYR A 372 5.52 -0.79 -16.65
N LEU A 373 5.26 -1.78 -15.80
CA LEU A 373 6.26 -2.42 -14.97
C LEU A 373 6.32 -3.91 -15.29
N VAL A 374 7.53 -4.41 -15.52
CA VAL A 374 7.83 -5.84 -15.58
C VAL A 374 8.73 -6.19 -14.41
N ILE A 375 8.36 -7.23 -13.66
CA ILE A 375 9.16 -7.78 -12.55
C ILE A 375 9.63 -9.17 -12.98
N LYS A 376 10.94 -9.44 -12.89
CA LYS A 376 11.52 -10.74 -13.22
C LYS A 376 12.28 -11.33 -12.03
N LYS A 377 12.10 -12.61 -11.75
CA LYS A 377 12.91 -13.35 -10.77
C LYS A 377 14.26 -13.69 -11.39
N ILE A 378 15.34 -13.25 -10.75
CA ILE A 378 16.72 -13.53 -11.15
C ILE A 378 17.16 -14.82 -10.44
N LYS A 379 17.88 -15.68 -11.17
CA LYS A 379 18.43 -16.94 -10.62
C LYS A 379 19.58 -16.70 -9.65
#